data_AF-Q8SY69-F1
#
_entry.id   AF-Q8SY69-F1
#
_cell.length_a   1.000
_cell.length_b   1.000
_cell.length_c   1.000
_cell.angle_alpha   90.00
_cell.angle_beta   90.00
_cell.angle_gamma   90.00
#
_symmetry.space_group_name_H-M   'P 1'
#
loop_
_entity.id
_entity.type
_entity.pdbx_description
1 polymer ?
#
loop_
_entity_poly.entity_id
_entity_poly.type
_entity_poly.pdbx_seq_one_letter_code
_entity_poly.pdbx_strand_id
1 'polypeptide(L)' 'MTSRDNIFEEKICNRLDHCVSDVLIKGCGGVIIGSAVSFLILKRRAWPVWLGAGFGMGIAYRTCEKDLNSLK' A
#
# COMPACT_ATOMS: atom_id res chain seq x y z
N MET A 1 5.43 17.16 -28.32
CA MET A 1 5.56 15.86 -27.62
C MET A 1 4.51 15.68 -26.54
N THR A 2 4.13 16.74 -25.82
CA THR A 2 3.22 16.76 -24.66
C THR A 2 1.91 15.99 -24.77
N SER A 3 1.25 15.92 -25.94
CA SER A 3 -0.08 15.29 -26.02
C SER A 3 -0.08 13.78 -25.75
N ARG A 4 0.99 13.05 -26.12
CA ARG A 4 1.06 11.59 -25.89
C ARG A 4 1.39 11.26 -24.44
N ASP A 5 2.16 12.13 -23.78
CA ASP A 5 2.54 11.99 -22.37
C ASP A 5 1.33 12.14 -21.45
N ASN A 6 0.44 13.12 -21.71
CA ASN A 6 -0.79 13.31 -20.91
C ASN A 6 -1.66 12.03 -20.87
N ILE A 7 -1.88 11.38 -22.04
CA ILE A 7 -2.66 10.13 -22.15
C ILE A 7 -2.00 8.95 -21.42
N PHE A 8 -0.68 8.96 -21.31
CA PHE A 8 0.07 7.93 -20.59
C PHE A 8 0.03 8.17 -19.07
N GLU A 9 0.24 9.42 -18.65
CA GLU A 9 0.18 9.85 -17.25
C GLU A 9 -1.20 9.63 -16.63
N GLU A 10 -2.30 9.97 -17.33
CA GLU A 10 -3.65 9.72 -16.84
C GLU A 10 -3.92 8.23 -16.60
N LYS A 11 -3.38 7.36 -17.48
CA LYS A 11 -3.52 5.91 -17.36
C LYS A 11 -2.72 5.36 -16.17
N ILE A 12 -1.50 5.86 -15.97
CA ILE A 12 -0.67 5.53 -14.80
C ILE A 12 -1.32 6.02 -13.50
N CYS A 13 -1.77 7.27 -13.48
CA CYS A 13 -2.40 7.90 -12.33
C CYS A 13 -3.63 7.10 -11.88
N ASN A 14 -4.49 6.72 -12.82
CA ASN A 14 -5.68 5.93 -12.53
C ASN A 14 -5.36 4.54 -11.94
N ARG A 15 -4.31 3.86 -12.41
CA ARG A 15 -3.88 2.56 -11.87
C ARG A 15 -3.23 2.70 -10.48
N LEU A 16 -2.40 3.73 -10.30
CA LEU A 16 -1.79 4.06 -9.01
C LEU A 16 -2.85 4.36 -7.96
N ASP A 17 -3.82 5.22 -8.30
CA ASP A 17 -4.89 5.63 -7.39
C ASP A 17 -5.72 4.42 -6.92
N HIS A 18 -6.07 3.52 -7.84
CA HIS A 18 -6.80 2.30 -7.49
C HIS A 18 -6.01 1.38 -6.57
N CYS A 19 -4.72 1.17 -6.84
CA CYS A 19 -3.88 0.28 -6.02
C CYS A 19 -3.62 0.88 -4.63
N VAL A 20 -3.33 2.18 -4.57
CA VAL A 20 -3.14 2.91 -3.32
C VAL A 20 -4.43 2.93 -2.52
N SER A 21 -5.58 3.19 -3.13
CA SER A 21 -6.88 3.16 -2.44
C SER A 21 -7.20 1.77 -1.89
N ASP A 22 -7.03 0.70 -2.66
CA ASP A 22 -7.32 -0.66 -2.19
C ASP A 22 -6.41 -1.05 -1.00
N VAL A 23 -5.12 -0.75 -1.10
CA VAL A 23 -4.14 -0.98 -0.03
C VAL A 23 -4.43 -0.10 1.18
N LEU A 24 -4.79 1.17 0.98
CA LEU A 24 -5.08 2.11 2.06
C LEU A 24 -6.36 1.72 2.80
N ILE A 25 -7.43 1.37 2.09
CA ILE A 25 -8.72 1.00 2.69
C ILE A 25 -8.58 -0.31 3.46
N LYS A 26 -7.99 -1.35 2.84
CA LYS A 26 -7.72 -2.63 3.51
C LYS A 26 -6.71 -2.48 4.64
N GLY A 27 -5.68 -1.67 4.43
CA GLY A 27 -4.63 -1.37 5.40
C GLY A 27 -5.19 -0.65 6.62
N CYS A 28 -5.94 0.44 6.43
CA CYS A 28 -6.62 1.16 7.51
C CYS A 28 -7.58 0.26 8.27
N GLY A 29 -8.40 -0.54 7.57
CA GLY A 29 -9.27 -1.53 8.22
C GLY A 29 -8.47 -2.50 9.08
N GLY A 30 -7.44 -3.12 8.51
CA GLY A 30 -6.54 -4.02 9.22
C GLY A 30 -5.79 -3.37 10.38
N VAL A 31 -5.45 -2.09 10.29
CA VAL A 31 -4.80 -1.31 11.35
C VAL A 31 -5.77 -1.04 12.50
N ILE A 32 -7.05 -0.76 12.22
CA ILE A 32 -8.04 -0.55 13.29
C ILE A 32 -8.25 -1.83 14.10
N ILE A 33 -8.51 -2.95 13.40
CA ILE A 33 -8.67 -4.26 14.05
C ILE A 33 -7.34 -4.68 14.70
N GLY A 34 -6.25 -4.54 13.97
CA GLY A 34 -4.90 -4.88 14.41
C GLY A 34 -4.44 -4.05 15.58
N SER A 35 -4.89 -2.80 15.72
CA SER A 35 -4.61 -1.93 16.87
C SER A 35 -5.33 -2.43 18.13
N ALA A 36 -6.61 -2.81 18.01
CA ALA A 36 -7.35 -3.39 19.13
C ALA A 36 -6.72 -4.69 19.62
N VAL A 37 -6.36 -5.59 18.68
CA VAL A 37 -5.63 -6.82 19.01
C VAL A 37 -4.26 -6.49 19.57
N SER A 38 -3.52 -5.59 18.92
CA SER A 38 -2.18 -5.17 19.33
C SER A 38 -2.20 -4.64 20.75
N PHE A 39 -3.15 -3.79 21.12
CA PHE A 39 -3.23 -3.25 22.48
C PHE A 39 -3.33 -4.36 23.55
N LEU A 40 -4.01 -5.47 23.23
CA LEU A 40 -4.13 -6.63 24.12
C LEU A 40 -2.83 -7.45 24.21
N ILE A 41 -2.17 -7.75 23.09
CA ILE A 41 -0.93 -8.56 23.06
C ILE A 41 0.36 -7.75 23.33
N LEU A 42 0.42 -6.46 22.96
CA LEU A 42 1.64 -5.64 22.97
C LEU A 42 2.02 -5.09 24.33
N LYS A 43 1.28 -5.38 25.40
CA LYS A 43 1.70 -5.05 26.77
C LYS A 43 3.08 -5.63 27.15
N ARG A 44 3.77 -6.37 26.26
CA ARG A 44 5.22 -6.66 26.39
C ARG A 44 6.20 -6.42 25.23
N ARG A 45 5.81 -6.21 23.95
CA ARG A 45 6.84 -6.02 22.88
C ARG A 45 6.26 -5.45 21.58
N ALA A 46 6.49 -4.16 21.31
CA ALA A 46 6.08 -3.49 20.06
C ALA A 46 7.02 -3.75 18.86
N TRP A 47 8.20 -4.32 19.10
CA TRP A 47 9.20 -4.60 18.07
C TRP A 47 8.70 -5.43 16.87
N PRO A 48 7.90 -6.53 17.03
CA PRO A 48 7.37 -7.29 15.89
C PRO A 48 6.35 -6.52 15.07
N VAL A 49 5.60 -5.58 15.66
CA VAL A 49 4.61 -4.79 14.90
C VAL A 49 5.30 -3.81 13.96
N TRP A 50 6.37 -3.16 14.43
CA TRP A 50 7.17 -2.28 13.57
C TRP A 50 7.83 -3.04 12.41
N LEU A 51 8.41 -4.21 12.68
CA LEU A 51 9.00 -5.04 11.62
C LEU A 51 7.96 -5.61 10.67
N GLY A 52 6.83 -6.10 11.19
CA GLY A 52 5.73 -6.63 10.39
C GLY A 52 5.08 -5.57 9.52
N ALA A 53 4.86 -4.36 10.07
CA ALA A 53 4.33 -3.23 9.32
C ALA A 53 5.29 -2.78 8.21
N GLY A 54 6.60 -2.67 8.51
CA GLY A 54 7.61 -2.34 7.51
C GLY A 54 7.68 -3.37 6.39
N PHE A 55 7.66 -4.67 6.74
CA PHE A 55 7.66 -5.75 5.76
C PHE A 55 6.37 -5.76 4.91
N GLY A 56 5.22 -5.57 5.55
CA GLY A 56 3.91 -5.45 4.90
C GLY A 56 3.83 -4.27 3.93
N MET A 57 4.38 -3.11 4.31
CA MET A 57 4.39 -1.93 3.45
C MET A 57 5.26 -2.15 2.20
N GLY A 58 6.39 -2.85 2.34
CA GLY A 58 7.28 -3.17 1.23
C GLY A 58 6.64 -4.09 0.18
N ILE A 59 5.91 -5.14 0.61
CA ILE A 59 5.24 -6.05 -0.31
C ILE A 59 4.09 -5.36 -1.06
N ALA A 60 3.33 -4.49 -0.38
CA ALA A 60 2.22 -3.77 -0.98
C ALA A 60 2.71 -2.79 -2.07
N TYR A 61 3.80 -2.08 -1.79
CA TYR A 61 4.38 -1.13 -2.75
C TYR A 61 4.88 -1.82 -4.04
N ARG A 62 5.57 -2.96 -3.89
CA ARG A 62 6.10 -3.74 -5.02
C ARG A 62 4.99 -4.31 -5.91
N THR A 63 3.85 -4.67 -5.34
CA THR A 63 2.69 -5.15 -6.12
C THR A 63 2.15 -4.05 -7.02
N CYS A 64 1.96 -2.84 -6.51
CA CYS A 64 1.48 -1.72 -7.33
C CYS A 64 2.50 -1.31 -8.41
N GLU A 65 3.79 -1.30 -8.09
CA GLU A 65 4.86 -0.96 -9.04
C GLU A 65 4.90 -1.91 -10.26
N LYS A 66 4.61 -3.20 -10.05
CA LYS A 66 4.58 -4.20 -11.13
C LYS A 66 3.45 -3.96 -12.12
N ASP A 67 2.26 -3.58 -11.63
CA ASP A 67 1.13 -3.22 -12.47
C ASP A 67 1.47 -2.02 -13.37
N LEU A 68 2.17 -1.03 -12.83
CA LEU A 68 2.63 0.15 -13.58
C LEU A 68 3.73 -0.21 -14.58
N ASN A 69 4.68 -1.05 -14.20
CA ASN A 69 5.78 -1.45 -15.05
C ASN A 69 5.32 -2.27 -16.26
N SER A 70 4.24 -3.06 -16.10
CA SER A 70 3.65 -3.85 -17.20
C SER A 70 3.04 -3.01 -18.33
N LEU A 71 2.79 -1.72 -18.11
CA LEU A 71 2.28 -0.78 -19.12
C LEU A 71 3.39 -0.10 -19.94
N LYS A 72 4.65 -0.27 -19.55
CA LYS A 72 5.81 0.32 -20.21
C LYS A 72 6.35 -0.58 -21.31
#